data_AF-A0AA42KWE3-F1
#
_entry.id   AF-A0AA42KWE3-F1
#
_cell.length_a   1.000
_cell.length_b   1.000
_cell.length_c   1.000
_cell.angle_alpha   90.00
_cell.angle_beta   90.00
_cell.angle_gamma   90.00
#
_symmetry.space_group_name_H-M   'P 1'
#
loop_
_entity.id
_entity.type
_entity.pdbx_description
1 polymer ?
#
loop_
_entity_poly.entity_id
_entity_poly.type
_entity_poly.pdbx_seq_one_letter_code
_entity_poly.pdbx_strand_id
1 'polypeptide(L)' 'MLDFDAPTNDCEALLRHCREFKPHSGDPYEDSRLAGALEELAQALEKYINTPDVMTQPDDV' A
#
# COMPACT_ATOMS: atom_id res chain seq x y z
N MET A 1 5.46 8.60 5.31
CA MET A 1 4.09 8.40 4.83
C MET A 1 4.18 8.33 3.31
N LEU A 2 3.75 7.24 2.69
CA LEU A 2 3.71 7.13 1.24
C LEU A 2 2.47 7.89 0.76
N ASP A 3 2.71 8.95 -0.01
CA ASP A 3 1.65 9.74 -0.63
C ASP A 3 1.41 9.18 -2.03
N PHE A 4 0.22 8.62 -2.26
CA PHE A 4 -0.15 8.04 -3.54
C PHE A 4 -1.00 9.05 -4.31
N ASP A 5 -0.46 9.60 -5.41
CA ASP A 5 -1.21 10.40 -6.39
C ASP A 5 -1.65 9.48 -7.55
N ALA A 6 -2.32 8.38 -7.21
CA ALA A 6 -2.79 7.40 -8.18
C ALA A 6 -4.32 7.28 -8.10
N PRO A 7 -5.02 7.11 -9.23
CA PRO A 7 -6.45 6.83 -9.22
C PRO A 7 -6.75 5.64 -8.30
N THR A 8 -7.86 5.68 -7.56
CA THR A 8 -8.26 4.59 -6.65
C THR A 8 -8.24 3.21 -7.34
N ASN A 9 -8.54 3.15 -8.64
CA ASN A 9 -8.46 1.95 -9.46
C ASN A 9 -7.02 1.41 -9.62
N ASP A 10 -6.03 2.27 -9.82
CA ASP A 10 -4.62 1.89 -9.89
C ASP A 10 -4.10 1.44 -8.51
N CYS A 11 -4.51 2.11 -7.43
CA CYS A 11 -4.21 1.68 -6.07
C CYS A 11 -4.80 0.28 -5.77
N GLU A 12 -6.01 0.01 -6.21
CA GLU A 12 -6.67 -1.29 -6.04
C GLU A 12 -6.00 -2.40 -6.89
N ALA A 13 -5.55 -2.06 -8.10
CA ALA A 13 -4.76 -2.95 -8.94
C ALA A 13 -3.39 -3.27 -8.31
N LEU A 14 -2.69 -2.27 -7.76
CA LEU A 14 -1.44 -2.47 -7.02
C LEU A 14 -1.66 -3.30 -5.76
N LEU A 15 -2.76 -3.06 -5.02
CA LEU A 15 -3.10 -3.82 -3.83
C LEU A 15 -3.30 -5.31 -4.15
N ARG A 16 -4.03 -5.62 -5.23
CA ARG A 16 -4.15 -7.00 -5.72
C ARG A 16 -2.79 -7.59 -6.07
N HIS A 17 -1.97 -6.84 -6.80
CA HIS A 17 -0.64 -7.30 -7.18
C HIS A 17 0.23 -7.62 -5.95
N CYS A 18 0.22 -6.77 -4.92
CA CYS A 18 0.98 -7.01 -3.69
C CYS A 18 0.54 -8.27 -2.95
N ARG A 19 -0.74 -8.65 -3.04
CA ARG A 19 -1.29 -9.86 -2.41
C ARG A 19 -1.09 -11.13 -3.23
N GLU A 20 -1.12 -11.03 -4.55
CA GLU A 20 -0.97 -12.18 -5.46
C GLU A 20 0.50 -12.48 -5.79
N PHE A 21 1.37 -11.47 -5.73
CA PHE A 21 2.78 -11.62 -6.00
C PHE A 21 3.45 -12.44 -4.91
N LYS A 22 3.91 -13.64 -5.28
CA LYS A 22 4.78 -14.45 -4.43
C LYS A 22 6.24 -14.19 -4.83
N PRO A 23 7.06 -13.63 -3.93
CA PRO A 23 8.48 -13.50 -4.21
C PRO A 23 9.07 -14.91 -4.40
N HIS A 24 9.83 -15.04 -5.49
CA HIS A 24 10.55 -16.25 -5.87
C HIS A 24 11.89 -15.84 -6.46
N SER A 25 12.68 -15.10 -5.68
CA SER A 25 14.04 -14.72 -6.08
C SER A 25 15.04 -15.86 -5.89
N GLY A 26 14.68 -16.91 -5.13
CA GLY A 26 15.57 -18.03 -4.81
C GLY A 26 16.42 -17.80 -3.56
N ASP A 27 16.35 -16.59 -3.00
CA ASP A 27 17.01 -16.17 -1.76
C ASP A 27 15.96 -15.95 -0.67
N PRO A 28 15.83 -16.85 0.33
CA PRO A 28 14.74 -16.79 1.31
C PRO A 28 14.77 -15.53 2.18
N TYR A 29 15.94 -14.90 2.32
CA TYR A 29 16.09 -13.64 3.05
C TYR A 29 15.53 -12.46 2.26
N GLU A 30 15.81 -12.41 0.96
CA GLU A 30 15.23 -11.41 0.06
C GLU A 30 13.73 -11.63 -0.10
N ASP A 31 13.28 -12.88 -0.26
CA ASP A 31 11.86 -13.21 -0.36
C ASP A 31 11.10 -12.77 0.89
N SER A 32 11.65 -12.98 2.09
CA SER A 32 11.05 -12.53 3.36
C SER A 32 11.01 -11.01 3.48
N ARG A 33 12.09 -10.33 3.07
CA ARG A 33 12.18 -8.87 3.10
C ARG A 33 11.21 -8.24 2.11
N LEU A 34 11.09 -8.79 0.91
CA LEU A 34 10.18 -8.33 -0.11
C LEU A 34 8.72 -8.58 0.28
N ALA A 35 8.42 -9.76 0.86
CA ALA A 35 7.10 -10.07 1.38
C ALA A 35 6.66 -9.06 2.46
N GLY A 36 7.55 -8.73 3.40
CA GLY A 36 7.27 -7.70 4.41
C GLY A 36 7.04 -6.32 3.80
N ALA A 37 7.86 -5.93 2.81
CA ALA A 37 7.68 -4.66 2.11
C ALA A 37 6.35 -4.59 1.32
N LEU A 38 5.93 -5.70 0.69
CA LEU A 38 4.66 -5.79 -0.02
C LEU A 38 3.46 -5.74 0.94
N GLU A 39 3.59 -6.32 2.13
CA GLU A 39 2.55 -6.26 3.15
C GLU A 39 2.37 -4.84 3.71
N GLU A 40 3.48 -4.15 4.01
CA GLU A 40 3.46 -2.73 4.43
C GLU A 40 2.85 -1.83 3.34
N LEU A 41 3.19 -2.08 2.08
CA LEU A 41 2.64 -1.37 0.92
C LEU A 41 1.13 -1.62 0.78
N ALA A 42 0.70 -2.87 0.91
CA ALA A 42 -0.72 -3.24 0.86
C ALA A 42 -1.52 -2.54 1.97
N GLN A 43 -1.00 -2.51 3.20
CA GLN A 43 -1.66 -1.80 4.31
C GLN A 43 -1.74 -0.29 4.09
N ALA A 44 -0.69 0.33 3.53
CA ALA A 44 -0.70 1.75 3.20
C ALA A 44 -1.73 2.07 2.10
N LEU A 45 -1.81 1.23 1.06
CA LEU A 45 -2.81 1.35 0.00
C LEU A 45 -4.24 1.13 0.51
N GLU A 46 -4.46 0.12 1.35
CA GLU A 46 -5.76 -0.10 1.99
C GLU A 46 -6.18 1.08 2.83
N LYS A 47 -5.26 1.67 3.61
CA LYS A 47 -5.54 2.89 4.36
C LYS A 47 -5.92 4.00 3.40
N TYR A 48 -5.11 4.29 2.38
CA TYR A 48 -5.37 5.35 1.40
C TYR A 48 -6.74 5.21 0.71
N ILE A 49 -7.11 4.00 0.28
CA ILE A 49 -8.40 3.71 -0.37
C ILE A 49 -9.58 3.86 0.61
N ASN A 50 -9.39 3.46 1.87
CA ASN A 50 -10.45 3.35 2.88
C ASN A 50 -10.53 4.56 3.82
N THR A 51 -9.54 5.46 3.80
CA THR A 51 -9.68 6.82 4.31
C THR A 51 -10.23 7.69 3.19
N PRO A 52 -11.55 7.95 3.12
CA PRO A 52 -11.98 9.20 2.52
C PRO A 52 -11.28 10.32 3.29
N ASP A 53 -10.76 11.32 2.59
CA ASP A 53 -10.24 12.56 3.16
C ASP A 53 -11.12 13.05 4.33
N VAL A 54 -10.75 12.72 5.57
CA VAL A 54 -11.38 13.20 6.80
C VAL A 54 -10.30 13.69 7.74
N MET A 55 -9.36 14.51 7.26
CA MET A 55 -8.40 15.20 8.11
C MET A 55 -7.61 16.28 7.36
N THR A 56 -8.28 17.15 6.59
CA THR A 56 -7.67 18.41 6.15
C THR A 56 -8.61 19.61 6.34
N GLN A 57 -9.04 19.84 7.59
CA GLN A 57 -9.29 21.19 8.09
C GLN A 57 -8.72 21.32 9.51
N PRO A 58 -7.54 21.91 9.70
CA PRO A 58 -7.35 22.81 10.82
C PRO A 58 -8.00 24.14 10.41
N ASP A 59 -9.10 24.50 11.08
CA ASP A 59 -9.55 25.87 11.40
C ASP A 59 -11.05 25.80 11.70
N ASP A 60 -11.42 25.82 12.98
CA ASP A 60 -12.23 26.92 13.54
C ASP A 60 -12.29 26.83 15.09
N VAL A 61 -11.93 27.98 15.70
CA VAL A 61 -12.01 28.48 17.10
C VAL A 61 -10.96 28.10 18.16
#